data_AF-A0A7S2Z5S4-F1
#
_entry.id   AF-A0A7S2Z5S4-F1
#
_cell.length_a   1.000
_cell.length_b   1.000
_cell.length_c   1.000
_cell.angle_alpha   90.00
_cell.angle_beta   90.00
_cell.angle_gamma   90.00
#
_symmetry.space_group_name_H-M   'P 1'
#
loop_
_entity.id
_entity.type
_entity.pdbx_description
1 polymer ?
#
loop_
_entity_poly.entity_id
_entity_poly.type
_entity_poly.pdbx_seq_one_letter_code
_entity_poly.pdbx_strand_id
1 'polypeptide(L)'
;RRRQRRTMAAAAEKSFFRRPLPSTCVAFSSAEGRALFSAALAKDSAEPYFALAEQFTTQAEPAYCGLATLVMCMNAMAIDPGRLWKGVWRWFSEDMLSCCKDLELVKREGISLQEFARLARCNGANCKVVPGETCTLEAFRAQVVWSTSPKSKNGSDFCCSYLVVNYNRSVLKQTGTGHFSPIAAYDAQS
;
A
#
# COMPACT_ATOMS: atom_id res chain seq x y z
N ARG A 1 0.89 12.74 39.52
CA ARG A 1 2.18 12.56 38.79
C ARG A 1 2.83 11.17 38.99
N ARG A 2 3.11 10.68 40.22
CA ARG A 2 3.66 9.31 40.44
C ARG A 2 2.71 8.17 40.04
N ARG A 3 1.39 8.32 40.26
CA ARG A 3 0.36 7.33 39.89
C ARG A 3 0.20 7.18 38.36
N GLN A 4 0.23 8.30 37.62
CA GLN A 4 0.24 8.34 36.14
C GLN A 4 1.51 7.74 35.52
N ARG A 5 2.68 7.91 36.16
CA ARG A 5 3.94 7.28 35.70
C ARG A 5 3.91 5.75 35.88
N ARG A 6 3.30 5.25 36.96
CA ARG A 6 3.11 3.80 37.17
C ARG A 6 2.14 3.17 36.16
N THR A 7 1.07 3.87 35.78
CA THR A 7 0.11 3.37 34.79
C THR A 7 0.67 3.37 33.36
N MET A 8 1.50 4.34 32.99
CA MET A 8 2.21 4.31 31.69
C MET A 8 3.31 3.24 31.64
N ALA A 9 4.01 2.98 32.75
CA ALA A 9 5.01 1.92 32.81
C ALA A 9 4.39 0.52 32.66
N ALA A 10 3.19 0.28 33.20
CA ALA A 10 2.49 -0.99 33.03
C ALA A 10 1.92 -1.20 31.61
N ALA A 11 1.52 -0.13 30.91
CA ALA A 11 1.09 -0.20 29.51
C ALA A 11 2.28 -0.37 28.52
N ALA A 12 3.49 0.01 28.94
CA ALA A 12 4.69 -0.12 28.12
C ALA A 12 5.15 -1.58 27.91
N GLU A 13 4.75 -2.52 28.77
CA GLU A 13 5.22 -3.92 28.72
C GLU A 13 4.68 -4.75 27.54
N LYS A 14 3.64 -4.27 26.82
CA LYS A 14 3.14 -4.90 25.57
C LYS A 14 2.81 -3.89 24.47
N SER A 15 3.64 -2.86 24.32
CA SER A 15 3.49 -1.87 23.25
C SER A 15 4.67 -1.90 22.28
N PHE A 16 4.44 -1.51 21.03
CA PHE A 16 5.49 -1.37 20.03
C PHE A 16 5.52 0.08 19.54
N PHE A 17 6.65 0.77 19.70
CA PHE A 17 6.88 2.09 19.13
C PHE A 17 7.93 2.01 18.03
N ARG A 18 7.46 1.91 16.78
CA ARG A 18 8.29 1.60 15.61
C ARG A 18 9.09 0.29 15.80
N ARG A 19 9.72 -0.20 14.74
CA ARG A 19 10.64 -1.34 14.80
C ARG A 19 11.86 -1.00 13.96
N PRO A 20 13.08 -1.33 14.42
CA PRO A 20 14.25 -1.25 13.56
C PRO A 20 13.99 -2.03 12.27
N LEU A 21 14.40 -1.47 11.13
CA LEU A 21 14.35 -2.20 9.88
C LEU A 21 15.40 -3.33 9.91
N PRO A 22 15.09 -4.51 9.35
CA PRO A 22 16.08 -5.55 9.12
C PRO A 22 17.20 -5.05 8.20
N SER A 23 18.40 -5.63 8.29
CA SER A 23 19.52 -5.29 7.41
C SER A 23 19.26 -5.56 5.92
N THR A 24 18.23 -6.34 5.60
CA THR A 24 17.75 -6.60 4.23
C THR A 24 16.84 -5.50 3.70
N CYS A 25 16.59 -4.42 4.45
CA CYS A 25 15.70 -3.33 4.07
C CYS A 25 16.37 -1.97 4.28
N VAL A 26 16.30 -1.10 3.28
CA VAL A 26 16.79 0.28 3.35
C VAL A 26 15.63 1.22 3.72
N ALA A 27 15.82 2.07 4.73
CA ALA A 27 14.82 3.08 5.07
C ALA A 27 14.69 4.11 3.94
N PHE A 28 13.46 4.37 3.45
CA PHE A 28 13.22 5.31 2.35
C PHE A 28 13.80 6.72 2.63
N SER A 29 13.71 7.19 3.88
CA SER A 29 14.21 8.49 4.30
C SER A 29 15.71 8.52 4.69
N SER A 30 16.46 7.43 4.52
CA SER A 30 17.92 7.44 4.70
C SER A 30 18.63 8.08 3.50
N ALA A 31 19.94 8.35 3.63
CA ALA A 31 20.74 8.82 2.49
C ALA A 31 20.76 7.80 1.34
N GLU A 32 20.90 6.51 1.68
CA GLU A 32 20.86 5.40 0.73
C GLU A 32 19.48 5.26 0.07
N GLY A 33 18.39 5.30 0.85
CA GLY A 33 17.03 5.21 0.32
C GLY A 33 16.68 6.35 -0.65
N ARG A 34 17.11 7.57 -0.33
CA ARG A 34 16.99 8.71 -1.25
C ARG A 34 17.84 8.53 -2.51
N ALA A 35 19.05 7.98 -2.41
CA ALA A 35 19.90 7.71 -3.57
C ALA A 35 19.27 6.66 -4.50
N LEU A 36 18.76 5.55 -3.94
CA LEU A 36 18.02 4.51 -4.68
C LEU A 36 16.80 5.10 -5.39
N PHE A 37 15.99 5.89 -4.68
CA PHE A 37 14.81 6.53 -5.27
C PHE A 37 15.17 7.54 -6.36
N SER A 38 16.23 8.34 -6.15
CA SER A 38 16.73 9.29 -7.16
C SER A 38 17.23 8.56 -8.41
N ALA A 39 17.88 7.41 -8.25
CA ALA A 39 18.31 6.57 -9.36
C ALA A 39 17.13 5.98 -10.13
N ALA A 40 16.07 5.54 -9.43
CA ALA A 40 14.83 5.08 -10.06
C ALA A 40 14.10 6.21 -10.82
N LEU A 41 14.01 7.42 -10.23
CA LEU A 41 13.45 8.59 -10.89
C LEU A 41 14.23 8.96 -12.15
N ALA A 42 15.56 8.98 -12.10
CA ALA A 42 16.41 9.30 -13.25
C ALA A 42 16.32 8.27 -14.40
N LYS A 43 15.76 7.08 -14.13
CA LYS A 43 15.56 5.99 -15.10
C LYS A 43 14.08 5.80 -15.48
N ASP A 44 13.21 6.74 -15.11
CA ASP A 44 11.78 6.65 -15.34
C ASP A 44 11.15 5.35 -14.79
N SER A 45 11.60 4.88 -13.63
CA SER A 45 11.10 3.67 -12.96
C SER A 45 10.49 3.97 -11.60
N ALA A 46 9.92 5.16 -11.46
CA ALA A 46 9.23 5.64 -10.26
C ALA A 46 7.98 6.46 -10.57
N GLU A 47 7.41 6.30 -11.77
CA GLU A 47 6.25 7.06 -12.25
C GLU A 47 5.05 7.04 -11.28
N PRO A 48 4.57 5.89 -10.76
CA PRO A 48 3.39 5.88 -9.90
C PRO A 48 3.61 6.54 -8.54
N TYR A 49 4.86 6.85 -8.16
CA TYR A 49 5.16 7.44 -6.85
C TYR A 49 4.41 8.75 -6.62
N PHE A 50 4.36 9.65 -7.60
CA PHE A 50 3.80 10.99 -7.40
C PHE A 50 2.31 10.92 -7.04
N ALA A 51 1.52 10.23 -7.86
CA ALA A 51 0.10 10.05 -7.60
C ALA A 51 -0.18 9.24 -6.32
N LEU A 52 0.61 8.21 -6.02
CA LEU A 52 0.47 7.45 -4.77
C LEU A 52 0.85 8.29 -3.54
N ALA A 53 1.86 9.16 -3.65
CA ALA A 53 2.33 10.01 -2.55
C ALA A 53 1.28 11.05 -2.16
N GLU A 54 0.57 11.63 -3.14
CA GLU A 54 -0.58 12.52 -2.89
C GLU A 54 -1.69 11.85 -2.09
N GLN A 55 -1.80 10.51 -2.19
CA GLN A 55 -2.82 9.72 -1.52
C GLN A 55 -2.32 8.95 -0.30
N PHE A 56 -1.05 9.13 0.09
CA PHE A 56 -0.45 8.30 1.12
C PHE A 56 -1.15 8.48 2.47
N THR A 57 -1.67 7.38 3.01
CA THR A 57 -2.42 7.36 4.27
C THR A 57 -1.89 6.29 5.22
N THR A 58 -2.12 6.51 6.50
CA THR A 58 -1.93 5.47 7.52
C THR A 58 -3.22 4.67 7.63
N GLN A 59 -3.11 3.34 7.54
CA GLN A 59 -4.26 2.44 7.76
C GLN A 59 -4.95 2.75 9.10
N ALA A 60 -6.27 2.89 9.10
CA ALA A 60 -7.02 3.32 10.27
C ALA A 60 -7.04 2.26 11.39
N GLU A 61 -6.92 0.98 11.02
CA GLU A 61 -6.90 -0.17 11.92
C GLU A 61 -5.72 -1.09 11.59
N PRO A 62 -5.16 -1.85 12.56
CA PRO A 62 -4.03 -2.76 12.31
C PRO A 62 -4.26 -3.79 11.20
N ALA A 63 -5.51 -4.20 10.97
CA ALA A 63 -5.88 -5.15 9.91
C ALA A 63 -6.31 -4.48 8.58
N TYR A 64 -6.40 -3.15 8.53
CA TYR A 64 -6.93 -2.42 7.36
C TYR A 64 -5.89 -2.14 6.26
N CYS A 65 -4.69 -2.73 6.33
CA CYS A 65 -3.66 -2.50 5.31
C CYS A 65 -4.15 -2.72 3.87
N GLY A 66 -5.02 -3.72 3.63
CA GLY A 66 -5.64 -3.94 2.33
C GLY A 66 -6.62 -2.84 1.93
N LEU A 67 -7.46 -2.36 2.85
CA LEU A 67 -8.41 -1.27 2.58
C LEU A 67 -7.68 0.05 2.31
N ALA A 68 -6.71 0.40 3.15
CA ALA A 68 -5.88 1.59 2.99
C ALA A 68 -5.15 1.60 1.64
N THR A 69 -4.53 0.47 1.28
CA THR A 69 -3.85 0.31 -0.02
C THR A 69 -4.81 0.47 -1.19
N LEU A 70 -6.02 -0.08 -1.10
CA LEU A 70 -7.00 0.03 -2.16
C LEU A 70 -7.52 1.47 -2.31
N VAL A 71 -7.82 2.15 -1.19
CA VAL A 71 -8.20 3.57 -1.16
C VAL A 71 -7.12 4.44 -1.82
N MET A 72 -5.84 4.23 -1.47
CA MET A 72 -4.72 4.94 -2.11
C MET A 72 -4.77 4.78 -3.63
N CYS A 73 -4.90 3.55 -4.13
CA CYS A 73 -4.91 3.27 -5.56
C CYS A 73 -6.14 3.88 -6.27
N MET A 74 -7.33 3.79 -5.68
CA MET A 74 -8.55 4.34 -6.30
C MET A 74 -8.53 5.86 -6.37
N ASN A 75 -8.08 6.52 -5.31
CA ASN A 75 -7.91 7.97 -5.29
C ASN A 75 -6.80 8.42 -6.25
N ALA A 76 -5.70 7.66 -6.36
CA ALA A 76 -4.61 7.95 -7.30
C ALA A 76 -5.03 7.71 -8.78
N MET A 77 -6.04 6.87 -9.02
CA MET A 77 -6.71 6.73 -10.32
C MET A 77 -7.82 7.77 -10.53
N ALA A 78 -8.08 8.65 -9.56
CA ALA A 78 -9.19 9.59 -9.54
C ALA A 78 -10.56 8.93 -9.79
N ILE A 79 -10.75 7.70 -9.30
CA ILE A 79 -12.06 7.03 -9.38
C ILE A 79 -13.02 7.73 -8.43
N ASP A 80 -14.17 8.12 -8.97
CA ASP A 80 -15.25 8.73 -8.20
C ASP A 80 -16.01 7.67 -7.39
N PRO A 81 -16.07 7.78 -6.05
CA PRO A 81 -16.79 6.80 -5.22
C PRO A 81 -18.32 6.87 -5.41
N GLY A 82 -18.87 7.91 -6.06
CA GLY A 82 -20.31 8.08 -6.26
C GLY A 82 -21.09 8.41 -4.98
N ARG A 83 -20.40 8.60 -3.86
CA ARG A 83 -20.97 8.88 -2.53
C ARG A 83 -20.12 9.90 -1.78
N LEU A 84 -20.76 10.63 -0.86
CA LEU A 84 -20.10 11.65 -0.05
C LEU A 84 -19.14 11.00 0.95
N TRP A 85 -17.97 11.60 1.09
CA TRP A 85 -17.01 11.31 2.15
C TRP A 85 -17.22 12.24 3.34
N LYS A 86 -17.06 13.55 3.11
CA LYS A 86 -17.15 14.60 4.13
C LYS A 86 -17.77 15.85 3.54
N GLY A 87 -18.84 16.35 4.14
CA GLY A 87 -19.57 17.51 3.60
C GLY A 87 -20.02 17.25 2.16
N VAL A 88 -19.66 18.16 1.25
CA VAL A 88 -19.95 18.03 -0.19
C VAL A 88 -18.88 17.27 -0.98
N TRP A 89 -17.81 16.81 -0.32
CA TRP A 89 -16.66 16.19 -0.97
C TRP A 89 -16.86 14.70 -1.15
N ARG A 90 -16.40 14.19 -2.30
CA ARG A 90 -16.36 12.76 -2.63
C ARG A 90 -14.90 12.36 -2.76
N TRP A 91 -14.50 11.36 -1.97
CA TRP A 91 -13.16 10.78 -1.97
C TRP A 91 -13.25 9.40 -1.34
N PHE A 92 -12.45 8.43 -1.76
CA PHE A 92 -12.49 7.13 -1.09
C PHE A 92 -11.88 7.23 0.31
N SER A 93 -12.51 6.55 1.25
CA SER A 93 -12.02 6.26 2.59
C SER A 93 -12.26 4.80 2.96
N GLU A 94 -11.53 4.29 3.95
CA GLU A 94 -11.53 2.85 4.28
C GLU A 94 -12.91 2.32 4.71
N ASP A 95 -13.71 3.16 5.38
CA ASP A 95 -15.08 2.88 5.82
C ASP A 95 -16.10 2.74 4.67
N MET A 96 -15.74 3.15 3.46
CA MET A 96 -16.55 2.97 2.26
C MET A 96 -16.47 1.53 1.71
N LEU A 97 -15.46 0.75 2.09
CA LEU A 97 -15.14 -0.56 1.49
C LEU A 97 -15.81 -1.74 2.21
N SER A 98 -17.11 -1.64 2.45
CA SER A 98 -17.91 -2.62 3.20
C SER A 98 -18.75 -3.59 2.35
N CYS A 99 -18.70 -3.49 1.01
CA CYS A 99 -19.63 -4.21 0.13
C CYS A 99 -19.42 -5.73 0.05
N CYS A 100 -18.26 -6.25 0.46
CA CYS A 100 -17.91 -7.67 0.29
C CYS A 100 -17.60 -8.39 1.60
N LYS A 101 -17.19 -7.67 2.64
CA LYS A 101 -16.89 -8.19 3.96
C LYS A 101 -17.23 -7.10 4.97
N ASP A 102 -17.90 -7.49 6.05
CA ASP A 102 -18.24 -6.59 7.14
C ASP A 102 -16.98 -5.97 7.75
N LEU A 103 -17.00 -4.66 7.99
CA LEU A 103 -15.83 -3.91 8.44
C LEU A 103 -15.35 -4.34 9.84
N GLU A 104 -16.23 -4.81 10.72
CA GLU A 104 -15.83 -5.36 12.03
C GLU A 104 -15.14 -6.71 11.88
N LEU A 105 -15.51 -7.50 10.86
CA LEU A 105 -14.79 -8.72 10.51
C LEU A 105 -13.43 -8.39 9.88
N VAL A 106 -13.35 -7.38 9.01
CA VAL A 106 -12.08 -6.91 8.44
C VAL A 106 -11.14 -6.41 9.53
N LYS A 107 -11.65 -5.76 10.60
CA LYS A 107 -10.82 -5.31 11.74
C LYS A 107 -10.12 -6.46 12.45
N ARG A 108 -10.76 -7.63 12.50
CA ARG A 108 -10.24 -8.81 13.19
C ARG A 108 -9.28 -9.63 12.33
N GLU A 109 -9.58 -9.78 11.05
CA GLU A 109 -8.94 -10.78 10.19
C GLU A 109 -8.19 -10.19 8.99
N GLY A 110 -8.47 -8.94 8.64
CA GLY A 110 -8.05 -8.36 7.37
C GLY A 110 -8.82 -8.94 6.18
N ILE A 111 -8.20 -8.83 5.00
CA ILE A 111 -8.73 -9.32 3.73
C ILE A 111 -7.68 -10.15 2.99
N SER A 112 -8.15 -11.12 2.21
CA SER A 112 -7.37 -11.92 1.26
C SER A 112 -7.16 -11.19 -0.06
N LEU A 113 -6.25 -11.72 -0.89
CA LEU A 113 -5.98 -11.18 -2.23
C LEU A 113 -7.23 -11.21 -3.14
N GLN A 114 -8.09 -12.21 -3.00
CA GLN A 114 -9.34 -12.31 -3.76
C GLN A 114 -10.38 -11.30 -3.27
N GLU A 115 -10.48 -11.08 -1.95
CA GLU A 115 -11.36 -10.05 -1.38
C GLU A 115 -10.90 -8.64 -1.79
N PHE A 116 -9.59 -8.37 -1.81
CA PHE A 116 -9.02 -7.12 -2.33
C PHE A 116 -9.49 -6.86 -3.77
N ALA A 117 -9.34 -7.85 -4.66
CA ALA A 117 -9.74 -7.71 -6.05
C ALA A 117 -11.26 -7.56 -6.22
N ARG A 118 -12.06 -8.24 -5.40
CA ARG A 118 -13.51 -8.10 -5.41
C ARG A 118 -13.92 -6.69 -4.98
N LEU A 119 -13.36 -6.18 -3.89
CA LEU A 119 -13.60 -4.81 -3.41
C LEU A 119 -13.23 -3.78 -4.48
N ALA A 120 -12.07 -3.94 -5.14
CA ALA A 120 -11.64 -3.06 -6.23
C ALA A 120 -12.68 -3.03 -7.37
N ARG A 121 -13.12 -4.20 -7.84
CA ARG A 121 -14.12 -4.32 -8.93
C ARG A 121 -15.48 -3.76 -8.54
N CYS A 122 -15.93 -3.99 -7.32
CA CYS A 122 -17.19 -3.42 -6.82
C CYS A 122 -17.18 -1.89 -6.76
N ASN A 123 -16.00 -1.27 -6.68
CA ASN A 123 -15.83 0.18 -6.58
C ASN A 123 -15.28 0.80 -7.88
N GLY A 124 -15.44 0.13 -9.02
CA GLY A 124 -15.19 0.70 -10.35
C GLY A 124 -13.77 0.51 -10.90
N ALA A 125 -12.87 -0.17 -10.18
CA ALA A 125 -11.53 -0.47 -10.67
C ALA A 125 -11.48 -1.84 -11.37
N ASN A 126 -10.74 -1.95 -12.48
CA ASN A 126 -10.32 -3.26 -12.95
C ASN A 126 -9.21 -3.80 -12.03
N CYS A 127 -9.22 -5.10 -11.74
CA CYS A 127 -8.21 -5.73 -10.90
C CYS A 127 -7.89 -7.14 -11.39
N LYS A 128 -6.61 -7.41 -11.66
CA LYS A 128 -6.09 -8.72 -12.03
C LYS A 128 -5.28 -9.28 -10.86
N VAL A 129 -5.60 -10.51 -10.44
CA VAL A 129 -4.88 -11.22 -9.38
C VAL A 129 -3.87 -12.16 -10.02
N VAL A 130 -2.64 -12.16 -9.50
CA VAL A 130 -1.58 -13.11 -9.85
C VAL A 130 -1.10 -13.78 -8.56
N PRO A 131 -1.50 -15.03 -8.28
CA PRO A 131 -1.00 -15.78 -7.13
C PRO A 131 0.51 -16.01 -7.22
N GLY A 132 1.21 -15.91 -6.08
CA GLY A 132 2.67 -16.08 -6.02
C GLY A 132 3.12 -17.46 -6.47
N GLU A 133 2.30 -18.49 -6.24
CA GLU A 133 2.54 -19.88 -6.65
C GLU A 133 2.56 -20.06 -8.17
N THR A 134 1.98 -19.11 -8.91
CA THR A 134 1.87 -19.14 -10.38
C THR A 134 2.79 -18.14 -11.08
N CYS A 135 3.60 -17.40 -10.32
CA CYS A 135 4.43 -16.31 -10.83
C CYS A 135 5.92 -16.60 -10.61
N THR A 136 6.71 -16.58 -11.68
CA THR A 136 8.17 -16.65 -11.53
C THR A 136 8.73 -15.30 -11.06
N LEU A 137 9.92 -15.32 -10.47
CA LEU A 137 10.59 -14.09 -10.03
C LEU A 137 10.87 -13.15 -11.21
N GLU A 138 11.22 -13.71 -12.36
CA GLU A 138 11.49 -12.95 -13.59
C GLU A 138 10.21 -12.27 -14.09
N ALA A 139 9.08 -12.98 -14.11
CA ALA A 139 7.79 -12.43 -14.50
C ALA A 139 7.32 -11.34 -13.52
N PHE A 140 7.52 -11.55 -12.21
CA PHE A 140 7.22 -10.55 -11.20
C PHE A 140 8.05 -9.28 -11.39
N ARG A 141 9.37 -9.40 -11.58
CA ARG A 141 10.25 -8.24 -11.85
C ARG A 141 9.85 -7.50 -13.12
N ALA A 142 9.53 -8.23 -14.19
CA ALA A 142 9.05 -7.62 -15.42
C ALA A 142 7.75 -6.83 -15.19
N GLN A 143 6.81 -7.37 -14.38
CA GLN A 143 5.59 -6.65 -14.01
C GLN A 143 5.87 -5.42 -13.14
N VAL A 144 6.83 -5.48 -12.22
CA VAL A 144 7.25 -4.33 -11.40
C VAL A 144 7.83 -3.22 -12.28
N VAL A 145 8.78 -3.56 -13.17
CA VAL A 145 9.38 -2.61 -14.13
C VAL A 145 8.29 -1.98 -14.97
N TRP A 146 7.41 -2.80 -15.57
CA TRP A 146 6.30 -2.29 -16.35
C TRP A 146 5.45 -1.35 -15.47
N SER A 147 4.97 -1.77 -14.31
CA SER A 147 4.03 -0.96 -13.51
C SER A 147 4.63 0.35 -12.96
N THR A 148 5.95 0.45 -12.90
CA THR A 148 6.67 1.65 -12.41
C THR A 148 7.18 2.57 -13.54
N SER A 149 7.07 2.13 -14.79
CA SER A 149 7.46 2.91 -15.97
C SER A 149 6.32 3.80 -16.48
N PRO A 150 6.62 4.96 -17.09
CA PRO A 150 5.64 5.79 -17.79
C PRO A 150 4.78 5.01 -18.78
N LYS A 151 3.49 5.32 -18.78
CA LYS A 151 2.47 4.68 -19.65
C LYS A 151 1.97 5.57 -20.77
N SER A 152 2.07 6.88 -20.61
CA SER A 152 1.59 7.83 -21.60
C SER A 152 2.71 8.26 -22.54
N LYS A 153 2.46 8.15 -23.86
CA LYS A 153 3.23 8.87 -24.89
C LYS A 153 2.49 10.12 -25.41
N ASN A 154 1.22 10.31 -25.02
CA ASN A 154 0.27 11.22 -25.67
C ASN A 154 -0.46 12.17 -24.69
N GLY A 155 0.10 12.44 -23.51
CA GLY A 155 -0.38 13.54 -22.65
C GLY A 155 -1.72 13.33 -21.93
N SER A 156 -2.24 12.11 -21.83
CA SER A 156 -3.22 11.81 -20.76
C SER A 156 -2.45 11.49 -19.47
N ASP A 157 -2.49 12.42 -18.52
CA ASP A 157 -1.59 12.55 -17.35
C ASP A 157 -1.79 11.53 -16.21
N PHE A 158 -2.63 10.52 -16.39
CA PHE A 158 -2.93 9.58 -15.30
C PHE A 158 -2.32 8.21 -15.55
N CYS A 159 -1.41 7.79 -14.66
CA CYS A 159 -1.04 6.39 -14.53
C CYS A 159 -2.29 5.59 -14.17
N CYS A 160 -2.87 4.89 -15.14
CA CYS A 160 -4.16 4.22 -15.01
C CYS A 160 -4.07 2.83 -14.35
N SER A 161 -2.89 2.44 -13.83
CA SER A 161 -2.68 1.13 -13.23
C SER A 161 -1.60 1.16 -12.16
N TYR A 162 -1.88 0.56 -11.01
CA TYR A 162 -0.94 0.42 -9.90
C TYR A 162 -0.70 -1.05 -9.57
N LEU A 163 0.55 -1.40 -9.24
CA LEU A 163 0.88 -2.73 -8.74
C LEU A 163 0.80 -2.76 -7.22
N VAL A 164 -0.03 -3.66 -6.70
CA VAL A 164 -0.17 -3.92 -5.26
C VAL A 164 0.38 -5.31 -4.96
N VAL A 165 1.17 -5.40 -3.88
CA VAL A 165 1.67 -6.69 -3.38
C VAL A 165 0.93 -7.10 -2.11
N ASN A 166 0.62 -8.39 -2.02
CA ASN A 166 0.28 -9.05 -0.77
C ASN A 166 1.43 -9.98 -0.38
N TYR A 167 2.08 -9.72 0.75
CA TYR A 167 3.29 -10.44 1.14
C TYR A 167 3.32 -10.73 2.63
N ASN A 168 4.07 -11.77 3.02
CA ASN A 168 4.31 -12.09 4.43
C ASN A 168 5.54 -11.34 4.94
N ARG A 169 5.34 -10.42 5.89
CA ARG A 169 6.39 -9.61 6.53
C ARG A 169 7.50 -10.47 7.14
N SER A 170 7.18 -11.66 7.65
CA SER A 170 8.19 -12.52 8.28
C SER A 170 9.28 -12.98 7.31
N VAL A 171 8.95 -13.17 6.03
CA VAL A 171 9.91 -13.55 4.97
C VAL A 171 10.91 -12.42 4.72
N LEU A 172 10.48 -11.17 4.88
CA LEU A 172 11.34 -9.99 4.82
C LEU A 172 11.98 -9.63 6.17
N LYS A 173 11.86 -10.52 7.18
CA LYS A 173 12.33 -10.32 8.56
C LYS A 173 11.67 -9.12 9.28
N GLN A 174 10.56 -8.61 8.75
CA GLN A 174 9.78 -7.53 9.37
C GLN A 174 8.84 -8.11 10.44
N THR A 175 8.47 -7.29 11.44
CA THR A 175 7.48 -7.69 12.46
C THR A 175 6.07 -7.74 11.84
N GLY A 176 5.38 -8.87 12.02
CA GLY A 176 4.01 -9.09 11.58
C GLY A 176 3.89 -10.28 10.63
N THR A 177 2.72 -10.42 10.00
CA THR A 177 2.39 -11.50 9.07
C THR A 177 2.02 -10.93 7.70
N GLY A 178 0.85 -11.27 7.14
CA GLY A 178 0.39 -10.76 5.84
C GLY A 178 0.23 -9.23 5.82
N HIS A 179 0.58 -8.62 4.70
CA HIS A 179 0.45 -7.19 4.50
C HIS A 179 0.13 -6.84 3.05
N PHE A 180 -0.49 -5.68 2.84
CA PHE A 180 -0.73 -5.08 1.53
C PHE A 180 -0.04 -3.72 1.46
N SER A 181 0.56 -3.41 0.33
CA SER A 181 1.05 -2.07 0.00
C SER A 181 1.23 -1.93 -1.52
N PRO A 182 1.10 -0.71 -2.09
CA PRO A 182 1.45 -0.46 -3.48
C PRO A 182 2.97 -0.41 -3.68
N ILE A 183 3.44 -0.75 -4.88
CA ILE A 183 4.82 -0.51 -5.32
C ILE A 183 4.85 0.82 -6.07
N ALA A 184 5.73 1.72 -5.63
CA ALA A 184 5.83 3.08 -6.17
C ALA A 184 7.05 3.31 -7.07
N ALA A 185 8.12 2.51 -6.90
CA ALA A 185 9.36 2.67 -7.65
C ALA A 185 10.17 1.37 -7.69
N TYR A 186 11.10 1.29 -8.63
CA TYR A 186 12.02 0.19 -8.81
C TYR A 186 13.40 0.71 -9.22
N ASP A 187 14.45 0.33 -8.50
CA ASP A 187 15.84 0.51 -8.98
C ASP A 187 16.39 -0.85 -9.42
N ALA A 188 16.86 -0.91 -10.67
CA ALA A 188 17.35 -2.15 -11.28
C ALA A 188 18.79 -2.50 -10.86
N GLN A 189 19.51 -1.59 -10.19
CA GLN A 189 20.91 -1.76 -9.83
C GLN A 189 21.13 -2.21 -8.37
N SER A 190 20.07 -2.26 -7.57
CA SER A 190 20.08 -2.66 -6.16
C SER A 190 19.70 -4.11 -5.93
#